data_AF-A0A8T4F3J5-F1
#
_entry.id   AF-A0A8T4F3J5-F1
#
_cell.length_a   1.000
_cell.length_b   1.000
_cell.length_c   1.000
_cell.angle_alpha   90.00
_cell.angle_beta   90.00
_cell.angle_gamma   90.00
#
_symmetry.space_group_name_H-M   'P 1'
#
loop_
_entity.id
_entity.type
_entity.pdbx_description
1 polymer ?
#
loop_
_entity_poly.entity_id
_entity_poly.type
_entity_poly.pdbx_seq_one_letter_code
_entity_poly.pdbx_strand_id
1 'polypeptide(L)'
;MQVWDFDIVWRAASALRFLARHARDRTGASGVASTVVSLSADSAWHEAIRMLRPNVPHALHDARVAILTAGSLGTASRLHGAEPQSYAMGRSDFLPDDLADGGWELAMATERLVSSLFLAYNAVGVEQISREGVLQLAAWSSAQESARRWATGTGTPTYTSDSARL
;
A
#
# COMPACT_ATOMS: atom_id res chain seq x y z
N MET A 1 15.49 -0.89 -9.95
CA MET A 1 14.94 0.43 -9.62
C MET A 1 14.75 0.46 -8.11
N GLN A 2 14.98 1.58 -7.42
CA GLN A 2 14.66 1.65 -5.99
C GLN A 2 13.16 1.98 -5.84
N VAL A 3 12.46 1.30 -4.94
CA VAL A 3 11.02 1.53 -4.69
C VAL A 3 10.88 1.99 -3.25
N TRP A 4 10.27 3.15 -3.05
CA TRP A 4 10.01 3.65 -1.71
C TRP A 4 8.75 3.01 -1.13
N ASP A 5 8.74 2.80 0.17
CA ASP A 5 7.57 2.31 0.90
C ASP A 5 6.30 3.16 0.64
N PHE A 6 6.42 4.49 0.63
CA PHE A 6 5.31 5.39 0.31
C PHE A 6 4.74 5.18 -1.10
N ASP A 7 5.56 4.76 -2.08
CA ASP A 7 5.08 4.44 -3.43
C ASP A 7 4.24 3.17 -3.43
N ILE A 8 4.64 2.17 -2.62
CA ILE A 8 3.87 0.92 -2.46
C ILE A 8 2.52 1.23 -1.82
N VAL A 9 2.51 2.04 -0.76
CA VAL A 9 1.28 2.48 -0.09
C VAL A 9 0.35 3.21 -1.06
N TRP A 10 0.89 4.17 -1.84
CA TRP A 10 0.09 4.93 -2.81
C TRP A 10 -0.53 4.04 -3.90
N ARG A 11 0.25 3.10 -4.43
CA ARG A 11 -0.20 2.13 -5.44
C ARG A 11 -1.27 1.20 -4.88
N ALA A 12 -1.07 0.68 -3.66
CA ALA A 12 -2.05 -0.18 -2.99
C ALA A 12 -3.38 0.56 -2.75
N ALA A 13 -3.34 1.78 -2.18
CA ALA A 13 -4.53 2.59 -1.96
C ALA A 13 -5.27 2.90 -3.27
N SER A 14 -4.54 3.27 -4.32
CA SER A 14 -5.12 3.58 -5.63
C SER A 14 -5.78 2.36 -6.27
N ALA A 15 -5.11 1.19 -6.22
CA ALA A 15 -5.64 -0.06 -6.75
C ALA A 15 -6.89 -0.53 -5.98
N LEU A 16 -6.84 -0.50 -4.65
CA LEU A 16 -7.98 -0.82 -3.79
C LEU A 16 -9.20 0.05 -4.12
N ARG A 17 -9.01 1.36 -4.19
CA ARG A 17 -10.09 2.30 -4.52
C ARG A 17 -10.68 2.04 -5.91
N PHE A 18 -9.82 1.77 -6.90
CA PHE A 18 -10.28 1.46 -8.25
C PHE A 18 -11.10 0.18 -8.29
N LEU A 19 -10.58 -0.91 -7.70
CA LEU A 19 -11.25 -2.21 -7.64
C LEU A 19 -12.59 -2.10 -6.89
N ALA A 20 -12.60 -1.38 -5.78
CA ALA A 20 -13.79 -1.14 -4.97
C ALA A 20 -14.88 -0.39 -5.75
N ARG A 21 -14.53 0.72 -6.41
CA ARG A 21 -15.46 1.46 -7.29
C ARG A 21 -15.96 0.59 -8.43
N HIS A 22 -15.07 -0.19 -9.05
CA HIS A 22 -15.48 -1.08 -10.11
C HIS A 22 -16.46 -2.15 -9.62
N ALA A 23 -16.18 -2.79 -8.48
CA ALA A 23 -17.05 -3.77 -7.87
C ALA A 23 -18.44 -3.17 -7.52
N ARG A 24 -18.45 -2.02 -6.84
CA ARG A 24 -19.69 -1.32 -6.46
C ARG A 24 -20.48 -0.85 -7.68
N ASP A 25 -19.86 -0.06 -8.54
CA ASP A 25 -20.57 0.70 -9.57
C ASP A 25 -20.86 -0.13 -10.83
N ARG A 26 -20.05 -1.16 -11.14
CA ARG A 26 -20.21 -1.98 -12.35
C ARG A 26 -20.82 -3.34 -12.10
N THR A 27 -20.56 -3.95 -10.94
CA THR A 27 -21.03 -5.32 -10.66
C THR A 27 -22.12 -5.37 -9.61
N GLY A 28 -22.41 -4.26 -8.92
CA GLY A 28 -23.32 -4.25 -7.77
C GLY A 28 -22.88 -5.22 -6.67
N ALA A 29 -21.59 -5.56 -6.62
CA ALA A 29 -21.07 -6.53 -5.67
C ALA A 29 -21.13 -5.94 -4.27
N SER A 30 -21.78 -6.68 -3.37
CA SER A 30 -21.88 -6.35 -1.96
C SER A 30 -21.31 -7.47 -1.11
N GLY A 31 -20.95 -7.15 0.14
CA GLY A 31 -20.34 -8.10 1.08
C GLY A 31 -18.82 -8.04 1.10
N VAL A 32 -18.22 -8.94 1.89
CA VAL A 32 -16.77 -8.94 2.15
C VAL A 32 -16.01 -9.46 0.93
N ALA A 33 -15.08 -8.65 0.43
CA ALA A 33 -14.15 -8.98 -0.63
C ALA A 33 -12.76 -9.26 -0.05
N SER A 34 -12.09 -10.29 -0.56
CA SER A 34 -10.70 -10.58 -0.22
C SER A 34 -9.78 -9.99 -1.27
N THR A 35 -8.83 -9.16 -0.83
CA THR A 35 -7.80 -8.58 -1.70
C THR A 35 -6.44 -9.19 -1.39
N VAL A 36 -5.72 -9.51 -2.46
CA VAL A 36 -4.35 -10.01 -2.41
C VAL A 36 -3.46 -9.05 -3.18
N VAL A 37 -2.34 -8.68 -2.58
CA VAL A 37 -1.25 -7.98 -3.27
C VAL A 37 -0.01 -8.87 -3.26
N SER A 38 0.68 -8.93 -4.40
CA SER A 38 1.95 -9.63 -4.51
C SER A 38 3.03 -8.65 -4.97
N LEU A 39 4.20 -8.72 -4.35
CA LEU A 39 5.38 -7.98 -4.77
C LEU A 39 6.44 -8.97 -5.23
N SER A 40 6.88 -8.86 -6.48
CA SER A 40 7.93 -9.71 -7.04
C SER A 40 9.09 -8.85 -7.52
N ALA A 41 10.31 -9.30 -7.23
CA ALA A 41 11.54 -8.67 -7.69
C ALA A 41 11.89 -8.99 -9.15
N ASP A 42 11.22 -9.98 -9.75
CA ASP A 42 11.50 -10.52 -11.07
C ASP A 42 10.27 -10.45 -11.99
N SER A 43 10.41 -9.73 -13.11
CA SER A 43 9.34 -9.57 -14.10
C SER A 43 9.05 -10.86 -14.88
N ALA A 44 9.98 -11.82 -14.94
CA ALA A 44 9.77 -13.10 -15.61
C ALA A 44 8.75 -14.00 -14.87
N TRP A 45 8.71 -13.91 -13.54
CA TRP A 45 7.71 -14.60 -12.72
C TRP A 45 6.29 -14.09 -12.97
N HIS A 46 6.13 -12.83 -13.38
CA HIS A 46 4.82 -12.28 -13.72
C HIS A 46 4.22 -12.95 -14.96
N GLU A 47 5.02 -13.13 -16.02
CA GLU A 47 4.58 -13.85 -17.23
C GLU A 47 4.16 -15.28 -16.89
N ALA A 48 4.94 -15.99 -16.07
CA ALA A 48 4.60 -17.34 -15.63
C ALA A 48 3.30 -17.39 -14.80
N ILE A 49 3.09 -16.44 -13.88
CA ILE A 49 1.84 -16.35 -13.10
C ILE A 49 0.66 -15.99 -13.99
N ARG A 50 0.83 -15.07 -14.95
CA ARG A 50 -0.21 -14.72 -15.94
C ARG A 50 -0.61 -15.93 -16.78
N MET A 51 0.36 -16.75 -17.19
CA MET A 51 0.11 -17.99 -17.94
C MET A 51 -0.58 -19.07 -17.08
N LEU A 52 -0.19 -19.23 -15.82
CA LEU A 52 -0.74 -20.26 -14.91
C LEU A 52 -2.07 -19.85 -14.26
N ARG A 53 -2.34 -18.55 -14.16
CA ARG A 53 -3.53 -17.96 -13.54
C ARG A 53 -4.02 -16.78 -14.41
N PRO A 54 -4.69 -17.03 -15.55
CA PRO A 54 -5.08 -15.99 -16.50
C PRO A 54 -6.05 -14.93 -15.94
N ASN A 55 -6.64 -15.19 -14.76
CA ASN A 55 -7.58 -14.28 -14.08
C ASN A 55 -6.95 -13.46 -12.94
N VAL A 56 -5.62 -13.41 -12.81
CA VAL A 56 -4.96 -12.53 -11.81
C VAL A 56 -4.88 -11.10 -12.38
N PRO A 57 -5.48 -10.08 -11.73
CA PRO A 57 -5.48 -8.72 -12.26
C PRO A 57 -4.06 -8.11 -12.25
N HIS A 58 -3.73 -7.45 -13.38
CA HIS A 58 -2.71 -6.41 -13.60
C HIS A 58 -1.57 -6.31 -12.58
N ALA A 59 -0.37 -6.79 -12.94
CA ALA A 59 0.84 -6.39 -12.23
C ALA A 59 1.28 -4.99 -12.64
N LEU A 60 1.62 -4.17 -11.65
CA LEU A 60 2.41 -2.97 -11.86
C LEU A 60 3.88 -3.42 -11.94
N HIS A 61 4.43 -3.44 -13.15
CA HIS A 61 5.83 -3.78 -13.41
C HIS A 61 6.77 -2.75 -12.78
N ASP A 62 7.79 -3.21 -12.03
CA ASP A 62 9.17 -2.71 -12.19
C ASP A 62 10.22 -3.48 -11.37
N ALA A 63 11.47 -3.41 -11.85
CA ALA A 63 12.60 -4.27 -11.52
C ALA A 63 13.21 -4.16 -10.11
N ARG A 64 13.63 -5.31 -9.54
CA ARG A 64 14.43 -5.50 -8.32
C ARG A 64 14.03 -4.58 -7.17
N VAL A 65 13.08 -5.04 -6.37
CA VAL A 65 12.58 -4.31 -5.21
C VAL A 65 13.65 -4.28 -4.11
N ALA A 66 14.31 -3.14 -3.95
CA ALA A 66 14.83 -2.74 -2.65
C ALA A 66 13.81 -1.78 -2.07
N ILE A 67 13.05 -2.23 -1.06
CA ILE A 67 12.13 -1.34 -0.35
C ILE A 67 12.99 -0.44 0.53
N LEU A 68 12.91 0.86 0.27
CA LEU A 68 13.55 1.89 1.07
C LEU A 68 12.50 2.54 1.95
N THR A 69 12.76 2.58 3.25
CA THR A 69 11.99 3.38 4.20
C THR A 69 12.61 4.77 4.27
N ALA A 70 11.77 5.79 4.14
CA ALA A 70 12.18 7.17 4.40
C ALA A 70 12.25 7.39 5.92
N GLY A 71 13.45 7.27 6.50
CA GLY A 71 13.64 7.64 7.90
C GLY A 71 13.42 9.15 8.12
N SER A 72 13.09 9.57 9.35
CA SER A 72 12.81 10.99 9.68
C SER A 72 13.97 11.96 9.42
N LEU A 73 15.16 11.44 9.08
CA LEU A 73 16.37 12.19 8.74
C LEU A 73 16.70 12.19 7.23
N GLY A 74 15.79 11.71 6.36
CA GLY A 74 16.01 11.70 4.91
C GLY A 74 17.00 10.63 4.42
N THR A 75 17.47 9.76 5.30
CA THR A 75 18.33 8.62 4.95
C THR A 75 17.46 7.43 4.57
N ALA A 76 17.64 6.92 3.34
CA ALA A 76 17.01 5.69 2.88
C ALA A 76 17.56 4.50 3.68
N SER A 77 16.71 3.85 4.50
CA SER A 77 17.07 2.59 5.14
C SER A 77 16.45 1.44 4.35
N ARG A 78 17.22 0.38 4.09
CA ARG A 78 16.71 -0.81 3.41
C ARG A 78 15.81 -1.57 4.40
N LEU A 79 14.60 -1.98 3.97
CA LEU A 79 13.82 -2.92 4.77
C LEU A 79 14.65 -4.21 4.95
N HIS A 80 15.07 -4.43 6.20
CA HIS A 80 15.96 -5.51 6.58
C HIS A 80 15.17 -6.82 6.72
N GLY A 81 15.32 -7.72 5.75
CA GLY A 81 15.19 -9.16 5.95
C GLY A 81 16.58 -9.79 5.91
N ALA A 82 16.84 -10.81 6.73
CA ALA A 82 18.12 -11.53 6.75
C ALA A 82 18.47 -12.19 5.40
N GLU A 83 17.47 -12.41 4.54
CA GLU A 83 17.64 -12.94 3.19
C GLU A 83 16.89 -12.10 2.15
N PRO A 84 17.47 -11.93 0.94
CA PRO A 84 16.79 -11.27 -0.17
C PRO A 84 15.60 -12.11 -0.64
N GLN A 85 14.38 -11.67 -0.32
CA GLN A 85 13.16 -12.29 -0.85
C GLN A 85 12.85 -11.78 -2.26
N SER A 86 12.57 -12.72 -3.17
CA SER A 86 12.22 -12.44 -4.57
C SER A 86 10.70 -12.32 -4.79
N TYR A 87 9.90 -12.74 -3.82
CA TYR A 87 8.44 -12.76 -3.88
C TYR A 87 7.84 -12.69 -2.47
N ALA A 88 6.79 -11.88 -2.31
CA ALA A 88 5.96 -11.87 -1.12
C ALA A 88 4.50 -11.57 -1.46
N MET A 89 3.60 -11.96 -0.56
CA MET A 89 2.16 -11.79 -0.71
C MET A 89 1.55 -11.23 0.58
N GLY A 90 0.76 -10.17 0.44
CA GLY A 90 -0.09 -9.62 1.49
C GLY A 90 -1.55 -9.91 1.18
N ARG A 91 -2.36 -10.10 2.22
CA ARG A 91 -3.80 -10.34 2.09
C ARG A 91 -4.57 -9.55 3.13
N SER A 92 -5.72 -9.02 2.74
CA SER A 92 -6.68 -8.47 3.69
C SER A 92 -8.10 -8.44 3.12
N ASP A 93 -9.08 -8.41 4.02
CA ASP A 93 -10.51 -8.55 3.70
C ASP A 93 -11.26 -7.27 4.08
N PHE A 94 -12.09 -6.76 3.17
CA PHE A 94 -12.79 -5.46 3.31
C PHE A 94 -14.15 -5.46 2.61
N LEU A 95 -15.00 -4.50 2.93
CA LEU A 95 -16.20 -4.21 2.14
C LEU A 95 -15.83 -3.22 1.00
N PRO A 96 -16.15 -3.52 -0.26
CA PRO A 96 -15.88 -2.59 -1.37
C PRO A 96 -16.49 -1.20 -1.18
N ASP A 97 -17.67 -1.11 -0.56
CA ASP A 97 -18.34 0.17 -0.32
C ASP A 97 -17.51 1.11 0.54
N ASP A 98 -16.89 0.59 1.60
CA ASP A 98 -16.02 1.34 2.51
C ASP A 98 -14.78 1.91 1.78
N LEU A 99 -14.28 1.19 0.78
CA LEU A 99 -13.05 1.58 0.07
C LEU A 99 -13.30 2.55 -1.09
N ALA A 100 -14.49 2.50 -1.69
CA ALA A 100 -14.78 3.18 -2.95
C ALA A 100 -14.70 4.72 -2.84
N ASP A 101 -15.05 5.26 -1.67
CA ASP A 101 -15.08 6.71 -1.45
C ASP A 101 -13.66 7.26 -1.23
N GLY A 102 -12.76 6.42 -0.71
CA GLY A 102 -11.36 6.71 -0.52
C GLY A 102 -11.05 7.40 0.81
N GLY A 103 -11.98 7.33 1.75
CA GLY A 103 -11.87 7.90 3.08
C GLY A 103 -10.99 7.12 4.04
N TRP A 104 -11.37 7.19 5.30
CA TRP A 104 -10.63 6.63 6.41
C TRP A 104 -10.49 5.10 6.33
N GLU A 105 -11.54 4.44 5.88
CA GLU A 105 -11.61 3.00 5.72
C GLU A 105 -10.65 2.49 4.64
N LEU A 106 -10.46 3.26 3.55
CA LEU A 106 -9.42 2.98 2.56
C LEU A 106 -8.02 3.06 3.16
N ALA A 107 -7.76 4.05 4.02
CA ALA A 107 -6.46 4.19 4.69
C ALA A 107 -6.19 2.99 5.60
N MET A 108 -7.14 2.61 6.47
CA MET A 108 -7.03 1.40 7.30
C MET A 108 -6.82 0.14 6.46
N ALA A 109 -7.55 0.01 5.36
CA ALA A 109 -7.43 -1.14 4.49
C ALA A 109 -6.07 -1.24 3.81
N THR A 110 -5.54 -0.09 3.38
CA THR A 110 -4.21 0.02 2.81
C THR A 110 -3.15 -0.34 3.84
N GLU A 111 -3.25 0.16 5.08
CA GLU A 111 -2.33 -0.20 6.16
C GLU A 111 -2.31 -1.70 6.38
N ARG A 112 -3.47 -2.34 6.58
CA ARG A 112 -3.54 -3.79 6.83
C ARG A 112 -2.96 -4.62 5.68
N LEU A 113 -3.29 -4.24 4.44
CA LEU A 113 -2.83 -4.96 3.25
C LEU A 113 -1.31 -4.83 3.07
N VAL A 114 -0.77 -3.61 3.19
CA VAL A 114 0.66 -3.36 2.99
C VAL A 114 1.48 -3.83 4.19
N SER A 115 0.99 -3.70 5.42
CA SER A 115 1.60 -4.32 6.61
C SER A 115 1.66 -5.84 6.49
N SER A 116 0.61 -6.49 5.97
CA SER A 116 0.64 -7.93 5.66
C SER A 116 1.71 -8.29 4.62
N LEU A 117 1.88 -7.46 3.58
CA LEU A 117 2.93 -7.63 2.58
C LEU A 117 4.34 -7.42 3.18
N PHE A 118 4.52 -6.41 4.01
CA PHE A 118 5.81 -6.05 4.60
C PHE A 118 6.24 -7.07 5.66
N LEU A 119 5.30 -7.61 6.43
CA LEU A 119 5.57 -8.73 7.34
C LEU A 119 6.14 -9.94 6.60
N ALA A 120 5.69 -10.23 5.38
CA ALA A 120 6.28 -11.30 4.60
C ALA A 120 7.77 -11.02 4.27
N TYR A 121 8.16 -9.76 4.08
CA TYR A 121 9.56 -9.31 3.96
C TYR A 121 10.30 -9.15 5.30
N ASN A 122 9.72 -9.57 6.43
CA ASN A 122 10.22 -9.32 7.79
C ASN A 122 10.37 -7.83 8.15
N ALA A 123 9.59 -6.95 7.51
CA ALA A 123 9.55 -5.53 7.80
C ALA A 123 8.44 -5.17 8.80
N VAL A 124 8.70 -4.18 9.65
CA VAL A 124 7.77 -3.73 10.70
C VAL A 124 6.79 -2.71 10.13
N GLY A 125 5.70 -3.21 9.53
CA GLY A 125 4.52 -2.40 9.18
C GLY A 125 4.77 -1.19 8.28
N VAL A 126 3.79 -0.31 8.21
CA VAL A 126 3.79 0.90 7.36
C VAL A 126 3.85 2.14 8.25
N GLU A 127 4.80 3.05 7.99
CA GLU A 127 4.92 4.30 8.77
C GLU A 127 3.95 5.38 8.27
N GLN A 128 3.55 5.32 6.99
CA GLN A 128 2.72 6.32 6.32
C GLN A 128 1.28 6.39 6.83
N ILE A 129 0.75 5.28 7.34
CA ILE A 129 -0.64 5.13 7.79
C ILE A 129 -0.64 4.35 9.11
N SER A 130 -1.26 4.89 10.15
CA SER A 130 -1.44 4.15 11.41
C SER A 130 -2.43 3.00 11.25
N ARG A 131 -2.43 2.06 12.19
CA ARG A 131 -3.39 0.94 12.20
C ARG A 131 -4.84 1.38 12.27
N GLU A 132 -5.06 2.55 12.85
CA GLU A 132 -6.32 3.25 12.94
C GLU A 132 -6.53 4.18 11.74
N GLY A 133 -5.83 4.03 10.61
CA GLY A 133 -6.07 4.76 9.37
C GLY A 133 -5.69 6.25 9.38
N VAL A 134 -4.90 6.70 10.37
CA VAL A 134 -4.43 8.09 10.43
C VAL A 134 -3.20 8.25 9.53
N LEU A 135 -3.22 9.24 8.63
CA LEU A 135 -2.09 9.50 7.72
C LEU A 135 -0.99 10.27 8.45
N GLN A 136 0.21 9.70 8.52
CA GLN A 136 1.39 10.34 9.11
C GLN A 136 2.14 11.13 8.04
N LEU A 137 1.79 12.41 7.85
CA LEU A 137 2.24 13.20 6.69
C LEU A 137 3.77 13.27 6.55
N ALA A 138 4.51 13.26 7.64
CA ALA A 138 5.98 13.29 7.63
C ALA A 138 6.62 12.03 7.01
N ALA A 139 5.96 10.86 7.09
CA ALA A 139 6.46 9.60 6.54
C ALA A 139 6.27 9.47 5.02
N TRP A 140 5.59 10.43 4.38
CA TRP A 140 5.35 10.43 2.93
C TRP A 140 6.48 11.10 2.12
N SER A 141 7.50 11.67 2.79
CA SER A 141 8.66 12.29 2.14
C SER A 141 8.24 13.24 0.99
N SER A 142 8.71 13.02 -0.23
CA SER A 142 8.36 13.82 -1.42
C SER A 142 6.87 13.80 -1.79
N ALA A 143 6.09 12.85 -1.30
CA ALA A 143 4.65 12.74 -1.56
C ALA A 143 3.76 13.39 -0.50
N GLN A 144 4.33 14.09 0.49
CA GLN A 144 3.60 14.70 1.61
C GLN A 144 2.42 15.57 1.16
N GLU A 145 2.58 16.43 0.16
CA GLU A 145 1.50 17.31 -0.30
C GLU A 145 0.39 16.54 -1.02
N SER A 146 0.71 15.42 -1.68
CA SER A 146 -0.30 14.53 -2.25
C SER A 146 -1.08 13.80 -1.16
N ALA A 147 -0.40 13.32 -0.12
CA ALA A 147 -1.03 12.69 1.04
C ALA A 147 -1.94 13.67 1.79
N ARG A 148 -1.49 14.92 1.96
CA ARG A 148 -2.31 16.01 2.54
C ARG A 148 -3.56 16.26 1.71
N ARG A 149 -3.42 16.41 0.39
CA ARG A 149 -4.57 16.63 -0.52
C ARG A 149 -5.55 15.47 -0.51
N TRP A 150 -5.05 14.23 -0.45
CA TRP A 150 -5.90 13.06 -0.25
C TRP A 150 -6.69 13.21 1.05
N ALA A 151 -6.01 13.44 2.17
CA ALA A 151 -6.63 13.54 3.48
C ALA A 151 -7.72 14.62 3.55
N THR A 152 -7.40 15.82 3.05
CA THR A 152 -8.36 16.94 2.99
C THR A 152 -9.55 16.63 2.08
N GLY A 153 -9.30 15.99 0.93
CA GLY A 153 -10.36 15.67 -0.04
C GLY A 153 -11.33 14.58 0.44
N THR A 154 -10.91 13.72 1.37
CA THR A 154 -11.70 12.57 1.83
C THR A 154 -12.06 12.60 3.31
N GLY A 155 -11.65 13.65 4.04
CA GLY A 155 -11.85 13.75 5.48
C GLY A 155 -11.03 12.75 6.30
N THR A 156 -9.97 12.17 5.72
CA THR A 156 -9.13 11.18 6.42
C THR A 156 -8.29 11.90 7.49
N PRO A 157 -8.24 11.40 8.74
CA PRO A 157 -7.44 12.01 9.79
C PRO A 157 -5.95 12.06 9.43
N THR A 158 -5.27 13.15 9.81
CA THR A 158 -3.82 13.31 9.61
C THR A 158 -3.10 13.59 10.92
N TYR A 159 -1.93 13.01 11.11
CA TYR A 159 -0.96 13.46 12.10
C TYR A 159 0.04 14.40 11.43
N THR A 160 0.03 15.67 11.85
CA THR A 160 1.10 16.62 11.56
C THR A 160 2.04 16.60 12.75
N SER A 161 3.26 16.10 12.59
CA SER A 161 4.31 16.25 13.59
C SER A 161 4.71 17.73 13.67
N ASP A 162 3.89 18.55 14.33
CA ASP A 162 4.22 19.93 14.73
C ASP A 162 4.31 20.07 16.27
N SER A 163 4.32 18.93 16.99
CA SER A 163 4.31 18.88 18.46
C SER A 163 5.48 18.10 19.08
N ALA A 164 6.54 17.85 18.33
CA ALA A 164 7.76 17.20 18.84
C ALA A 164 9.01 18.01 18.50
N ARG A 165 9.00 19.29 18.86
CA ARG A 165 10.22 20.01 19.20
C ARG A 165 10.17 20.27 20.70
N LEU A 166 11.00 19.53 21.43
CA LEU A 166 11.47 19.92 22.76
C LEU A 166 12.07 21.33 22.70
#